data_AF-A0A914NTC8-F1
#
_entry.id   AF-A0A914NTC8-F1
#
_cell.length_a   1.000
_cell.length_b   1.000
_cell.length_c   1.000
_cell.angle_alpha   90.00
_cell.angle_beta   90.00
_cell.angle_gamma   90.00
#
_symmetry.space_group_name_H-M   'P 1'
#
loop_
_entity.id
_entity.type
_entity.pdbx_description
1 polymer ?
#
loop_
_entity_poly.entity_id
_entity_poly.type
_entity_poly.pdbx_seq_one_letter_code
_entity_poly.pdbx_strand_id
1 'polypeptide(L)'
;MYGHAMCHRIELNSDGSPYQVIYLAGGTSGHIYNMDIWRMERPCKTPNSPWKAKLLNRHGFEPGRYRLEAVLHGQKIFTFGGGAPDFCAEFNEVLVFNISERKFEHCPTIPDSNFGFPLGRKCHSLVQLDDDVYIIGGCRDNLEQQLQHPHHHQLITKQQLLNDVWRFNLNNLKWKKLKTNLPIPVYFHSSTLTKDGCVYVFGGCVDEDPLSQTRVNCLQKFWLKPPSLRYFA
;
A
#
# COMPACT_ATOMS: atom_id res chain seq x y z
N MET A 1 15.38 3.16 -8.55
CA MET A 1 14.41 3.52 -7.50
C MET A 1 13.53 2.32 -7.23
N TYR A 2 13.21 2.01 -5.98
CA TYR A 2 12.41 0.83 -5.60
C TYR A 2 11.44 1.16 -4.45
N GLY A 3 10.48 0.26 -4.20
CA GLY A 3 9.46 0.42 -3.15
C GLY A 3 8.46 1.55 -3.40
N HIS A 4 8.27 1.93 -4.67
CA HIS A 4 7.19 2.81 -5.13
C HIS A 4 5.88 2.02 -5.22
N ALA A 5 4.75 2.74 -5.16
CA ALA A 5 3.45 2.18 -5.53
C ALA A 5 3.11 2.50 -7.00
N MET A 6 2.29 1.65 -7.60
CA MET A 6 1.84 1.82 -8.98
C MET A 6 0.33 1.67 -9.06
N CYS A 7 -0.33 2.55 -9.80
CA CYS A 7 -1.71 2.35 -10.22
C CYS A 7 -1.84 2.52 -11.73
N HIS A 8 -2.75 1.77 -12.34
CA HIS A 8 -2.89 1.67 -13.79
C HIS A 8 -4.32 1.98 -14.23
N ARG A 9 -4.46 2.64 -15.37
CA ARG A 9 -5.73 2.76 -16.10
C ARG A 9 -5.52 2.82 -17.60
N ILE A 10 -6.59 2.59 -18.35
CA ILE A 10 -6.63 2.84 -19.80
C ILE A 10 -7.33 4.18 -20.01
N GLU A 11 -6.73 5.04 -20.82
CA GLU A 11 -7.29 6.32 -21.26
C GLU A 11 -7.46 6.30 -22.79
N LEU A 12 -8.24 7.25 -23.33
CA LEU A 12 -8.50 7.40 -24.76
C LEU A 12 -7.91 8.71 -25.26
N ASN A 13 -7.24 8.65 -26.41
CA ASN A 13 -6.82 9.84 -27.16
C ASN A 13 -8.04 10.54 -27.79
N SER A 14 -7.82 11.75 -28.33
CA SER A 14 -8.85 12.50 -29.05
C SER A 14 -9.39 11.78 -30.29
N ASP A 15 -8.59 10.90 -30.89
CA ASP A 15 -8.98 10.03 -32.01
C ASP A 15 -9.64 8.71 -31.58
N GLY A 16 -9.88 8.53 -30.26
CA GLY A 16 -10.46 7.31 -29.68
C GLY A 16 -9.47 6.15 -29.53
N SER A 17 -8.20 6.30 -29.87
CA SER A 17 -7.21 5.24 -29.69
C SER A 17 -6.83 5.06 -28.21
N PRO A 18 -6.77 3.81 -27.69
CA PRO A 18 -6.50 3.57 -26.28
C PRO A 18 -5.01 3.58 -25.95
N TYR A 19 -4.67 4.12 -24.78
CA TYR A 19 -3.33 4.06 -24.21
C TYR A 19 -3.35 3.62 -22.74
N GLN A 20 -2.30 2.89 -22.36
CA GLN A 20 -2.04 2.49 -20.99
C GLN A 20 -1.39 3.65 -20.25
N VAL A 21 -1.87 3.91 -19.04
CA VAL A 21 -1.28 4.87 -18.11
C VAL A 21 -0.91 4.15 -16.83
N ILE A 22 0.32 4.34 -16.40
CA ILE A 22 0.79 3.95 -15.07
C ILE A 22 1.17 5.22 -14.33
N TYR A 23 0.65 5.39 -13.13
CA TYR A 23 1.17 6.38 -12.20
C TYR A 23 2.12 5.69 -11.23
N LEU A 24 3.30 6.26 -11.04
CA LEU A 24 4.25 5.85 -10.01
C LEU A 24 4.20 6.87 -8.88
N ALA A 25 4.09 6.39 -7.65
CA ALA A 25 4.05 7.21 -6.45
C ALA A 25 5.17 6.82 -5.48
N GLY A 26 6.01 7.79 -5.14
CA GLY A 26 7.05 7.69 -4.12
C GLY A 26 8.15 6.65 -4.42
N GLY A 27 8.69 6.06 -3.36
CA GLY A 27 9.80 5.12 -3.39
C GLY A 27 11.12 5.73 -2.94
N THR A 28 12.19 4.96 -3.08
CA THR A 28 13.53 5.35 -2.63
C THR A 28 14.63 4.95 -3.61
N SER A 29 15.74 5.70 -3.60
CA SER A 29 17.00 5.27 -4.20
C SER A 29 17.83 4.36 -3.28
N GLY A 30 17.40 4.19 -2.02
CA GLY A 30 18.19 3.62 -0.92
C GLY A 30 18.76 4.70 0.01
N HIS A 31 18.94 5.92 -0.51
CA HIS A 31 19.42 7.07 0.28
C HIS A 31 18.38 8.20 0.34
N ILE A 32 17.64 8.40 -0.75
CA ILE A 32 16.66 9.48 -0.87
C ILE A 32 15.28 8.86 -1.00
N TYR A 33 14.41 9.19 -0.05
CA TYR A 33 12.99 8.86 -0.06
C TYR A 33 12.23 10.03 -0.66
N ASN A 34 11.29 9.76 -1.56
CA ASN A 34 10.45 10.79 -2.18
C ASN A 34 8.98 10.38 -2.19
N MET A 35 8.13 11.34 -2.53
CA MET A 35 6.70 11.14 -2.79
C MET A 35 6.32 11.78 -4.13
N ASP A 36 7.23 11.72 -5.12
CA ASP A 36 6.98 12.28 -6.44
C ASP A 36 5.90 11.47 -7.17
N ILE A 37 5.12 12.15 -8.01
CA ILE A 37 4.13 11.49 -8.88
C ILE A 37 4.62 11.54 -10.33
N TRP A 38 4.90 10.37 -10.88
CA TRP A 38 5.20 10.21 -12.30
C TRP A 38 4.01 9.60 -13.03
N ARG A 39 3.80 10.04 -14.27
CA ARG A 39 2.86 9.45 -15.20
C ARG A 39 3.62 8.85 -16.36
N MET A 40 3.43 7.57 -16.61
CA MET A 40 3.97 6.84 -17.74
C MET A 40 2.85 6.47 -18.68
N GLU A 41 3.04 6.71 -19.98
CA GLU A 41 2.04 6.37 -20.99
C GLU A 41 2.63 5.57 -22.15
N ARG A 42 1.82 4.67 -22.71
CA ARG A 42 2.17 3.88 -23.89
C ARG A 42 0.90 3.47 -24.66
N PRO A 43 0.88 3.46 -26.00
CA PRO A 43 -0.28 2.98 -26.75
C PRO A 43 -0.57 1.49 -26.49
N CYS A 44 -1.85 1.09 -26.43
CA CYS A 44 -2.20 -0.31 -26.18
C CYS A 44 -1.88 -1.23 -27.36
N LYS A 45 -2.01 -0.73 -28.59
CA LYS A 45 -1.87 -1.54 -29.82
C LYS A 45 -0.42 -1.83 -30.22
N THR A 46 0.55 -1.16 -29.60
CA THR A 46 1.96 -1.30 -29.93
C THR A 46 2.75 -1.67 -28.67
N PRO A 47 2.73 -2.96 -28.27
CA PRO A 47 3.34 -3.40 -27.00
C PRO A 47 4.84 -3.11 -26.90
N ASN A 48 5.54 -3.00 -28.03
CA ASN A 48 6.97 -2.68 -28.11
C ASN A 48 7.28 -1.17 -28.10
N SER A 49 6.27 -0.30 -28.09
CA SER A 49 6.51 1.14 -27.99
C SER A 49 7.14 1.48 -26.63
N PRO A 50 8.13 2.38 -26.57
CA PRO A 50 8.70 2.81 -25.31
C PRO A 50 7.67 3.57 -24.47
N TRP A 51 7.77 3.43 -23.15
CA TRP A 51 6.99 4.25 -22.22
C TRP A 51 7.49 5.70 -22.25
N LYS A 52 6.56 6.65 -22.32
CA LYS A 52 6.85 8.07 -22.15
C LYS A 52 6.57 8.45 -20.70
N ALA A 53 7.60 8.87 -19.97
CA ALA A 53 7.48 9.28 -18.57
C ALA A 53 7.38 10.81 -18.47
N LYS A 54 6.49 11.28 -17.61
CA LYS A 54 6.30 12.70 -17.29
C LYS A 54 6.14 12.87 -15.78
N LEU A 55 7.00 13.69 -15.18
CA LEU A 55 6.83 14.11 -13.79
C LEU A 55 5.61 15.04 -13.69
N LEU A 56 4.63 14.65 -12.87
CA LEU A 56 3.42 15.45 -12.65
C LEU A 56 3.57 16.41 -11.49
N ASN A 57 4.23 15.99 -10.40
CA ASN A 57 4.41 16.78 -9.20
C ASN A 57 5.65 16.30 -8.42
N ARG A 58 6.43 17.25 -7.90
CA ARG A 58 7.50 16.98 -6.94
C ARG A 58 6.93 17.06 -5.53
N HIS A 59 7.29 16.09 -4.69
CA HIS A 59 6.77 15.97 -3.33
C HIS A 59 6.89 17.23 -2.46
N GLY A 60 7.89 18.09 -2.73
CA GLY A 60 8.05 19.35 -2.01
C GLY A 60 8.31 19.09 -0.52
N PHE A 61 7.34 19.46 0.33
CA PHE A 61 7.40 19.22 1.77
C PHE A 61 6.82 17.86 2.19
N GLU A 62 6.19 17.12 1.27
CA GLU A 62 5.65 15.80 1.59
C GLU A 62 6.76 14.81 1.93
N PRO A 63 6.70 14.14 3.11
CA PRO A 63 7.68 13.13 3.49
C PRO A 63 7.75 12.03 2.44
N GLY A 64 8.97 11.62 2.10
CA GLY A 64 9.17 10.50 1.19
C GLY A 64 8.66 9.19 1.76
N ARG A 65 8.05 8.35 0.91
CA ARG A 65 7.45 7.08 1.34
C ARG A 65 8.04 5.90 0.57
N TYR A 66 8.51 4.91 1.30
CA TYR A 66 8.91 3.59 0.82
C TYR A 66 7.90 2.54 1.31
N ARG A 67 7.58 1.57 0.44
CA ARG A 67 6.64 0.46 0.71
C ARG A 67 5.27 0.94 1.18
N LEU A 68 4.81 1.99 0.50
CA LEU A 68 3.44 2.42 0.41
C LEU A 68 2.67 1.55 -0.59
N GLU A 69 1.35 1.64 -0.53
CA GLU A 69 0.44 1.19 -1.58
C GLU A 69 -0.35 2.39 -2.12
N ALA A 70 -0.82 2.32 -3.36
CA ALA A 70 -1.58 3.40 -3.98
C ALA A 70 -2.78 2.89 -4.77
N VAL A 71 -3.90 3.59 -4.65
CA VAL A 71 -5.15 3.26 -5.33
C VAL A 71 -5.61 4.42 -6.18
N LEU A 72 -5.94 4.14 -7.44
CA LEU A 72 -6.58 5.11 -8.32
C LEU A 72 -8.09 5.00 -8.16
N HIS A 73 -8.74 6.12 -7.86
CA HIS A 73 -10.20 6.22 -7.81
C HIS A 73 -10.65 7.53 -8.45
N GLY A 74 -11.28 7.45 -9.62
CA GLY A 74 -11.60 8.60 -10.46
C GLY A 74 -10.36 9.37 -10.92
N GLN A 75 -10.27 10.65 -10.56
CA GLN A 75 -9.13 11.54 -10.84
C GLN A 75 -8.18 11.70 -9.63
N LYS A 76 -8.28 10.80 -8.65
CA LYS A 76 -7.53 10.88 -7.39
C LYS A 76 -6.68 9.62 -7.20
N ILE A 77 -5.46 9.80 -6.71
CA ILE A 77 -4.57 8.72 -6.28
C ILE A 77 -4.46 8.77 -4.76
N PHE A 78 -4.98 7.76 -4.08
CA PHE A 78 -4.94 7.62 -2.63
C PHE A 78 -3.69 6.83 -2.24
N THR A 79 -2.95 7.32 -1.25
CA THR A 79 -1.70 6.71 -0.77
C THR A 79 -1.89 6.11 0.63
N PHE A 80 -1.54 4.82 0.79
CA PHE A 80 -1.71 4.09 2.03
C PHE A 80 -0.37 3.64 2.62
N GLY A 81 -0.15 4.00 3.89
CA GLY A 81 1.01 3.62 4.68
C GLY A 81 2.35 3.99 4.03
N GLY A 82 3.35 3.16 4.28
CA GLY A 82 4.73 3.40 3.88
C GLY A 82 5.40 4.47 4.75
N GLY A 83 6.67 4.72 4.49
CA GLY A 83 7.42 5.76 5.22
C GLY A 83 8.91 5.76 4.93
N ALA A 84 9.66 6.39 5.81
CA ALA A 84 11.12 6.50 5.78
C ALA A 84 11.70 5.85 7.06
N PRO A 85 13.03 5.80 7.28
CA PRO A 85 13.60 5.18 8.47
C PRO A 85 13.12 5.82 9.79
N ASP A 86 12.86 7.11 9.78
CA ASP A 86 12.45 7.95 10.92
C ASP A 86 10.94 8.26 10.95
N PHE A 87 10.19 7.79 9.95
CA PHE A 87 8.79 8.12 9.78
C PHE A 87 7.97 6.93 9.27
N CYS A 88 6.78 6.73 9.83
CA CYS A 88 5.78 5.83 9.27
C CYS A 88 4.46 6.58 9.16
N ALA A 89 3.83 6.54 7.98
CA ALA A 89 2.56 7.21 7.78
C ALA A 89 1.45 6.52 8.59
N GLU A 90 0.72 7.31 9.37
CA GLU A 90 -0.48 6.89 10.08
C GLU A 90 -1.71 6.92 9.16
N PHE A 91 -2.81 6.37 9.64
CA PHE A 91 -4.07 6.25 8.87
C PHE A 91 -5.20 7.14 9.38
N ASN A 92 -4.94 8.09 10.29
CA ASN A 92 -5.91 9.12 10.68
C ASN A 92 -6.18 10.13 9.55
N GLU A 93 -5.26 10.24 8.59
CA GLU A 93 -5.42 10.95 7.33
C GLU A 93 -4.87 10.10 6.17
N VAL A 94 -5.31 10.40 4.95
CA VAL A 94 -4.78 9.79 3.72
C VAL A 94 -4.29 10.90 2.80
N LEU A 95 -3.06 10.72 2.29
CA LEU A 95 -2.49 11.62 1.29
C LEU A 95 -3.11 11.28 -0.08
N VAL A 96 -3.76 12.28 -0.68
CA VAL A 96 -4.47 12.15 -1.95
C VAL A 96 -3.84 13.08 -2.98
N PHE A 97 -3.48 12.55 -4.14
CA PHE A 97 -3.04 13.35 -5.27
C PHE A 97 -4.19 13.56 -6.27
N ASN A 98 -4.58 14.81 -6.49
CA ASN A 98 -5.53 15.21 -7.52
C ASN A 98 -4.80 15.31 -8.87
N ILE A 99 -5.13 14.43 -9.81
CA ILE A 99 -4.46 14.33 -11.12
C ILE A 99 -4.70 15.58 -11.97
N SER A 100 -5.92 16.13 -11.92
CA SER A 100 -6.31 17.28 -12.73
C SER A 100 -5.60 18.54 -12.25
N GLU A 101 -5.56 18.76 -10.94
CA GLU A 101 -4.96 19.94 -10.32
C GLU A 101 -3.45 19.79 -10.10
N ARG A 102 -2.95 18.55 -10.15
CA ARG A 102 -1.56 18.17 -9.86
C ARG A 102 -1.11 18.62 -8.47
N LYS A 103 -1.96 18.42 -7.47
CA LYS A 103 -1.72 18.81 -6.08
C LYS A 103 -1.99 17.67 -5.12
N PHE A 104 -1.25 17.70 -4.03
CA PHE A 104 -1.50 16.86 -2.86
C PHE A 104 -2.51 17.52 -1.94
N GLU A 105 -3.34 16.70 -1.33
CA GLU A 105 -4.32 17.04 -0.30
C GLU A 105 -4.23 15.99 0.81
N HIS A 106 -4.19 16.43 2.07
CA HIS A 106 -4.35 15.53 3.21
C HIS A 106 -5.84 15.45 3.55
N CYS A 107 -6.41 14.26 3.44
CA CYS A 107 -7.82 14.04 3.71
C CYS A 107 -7.97 13.33 5.06
N PRO A 108 -8.58 13.97 6.08
CA PRO A 108 -8.90 13.31 7.34
C PRO A 108 -9.80 12.11 7.12
N THR A 109 -9.59 11.05 7.90
CA THR A 109 -10.39 9.82 7.82
C THR A 109 -11.21 9.58 9.07
N ILE A 110 -12.20 8.70 8.95
CA ILE A 110 -13.11 8.33 10.04
C ILE A 110 -12.67 6.97 10.60
N PRO A 111 -12.45 6.84 11.93
CA PRO A 111 -12.00 5.59 12.53
C PRO A 111 -13.12 4.53 12.57
N ASP A 112 -12.72 3.28 12.80
CA ASP A 112 -13.65 2.26 13.28
C ASP A 112 -14.15 2.61 14.68
N SER A 113 -15.44 2.47 14.93
CA SER A 113 -16.07 2.82 16.21
C SER A 113 -15.52 2.07 17.42
N ASN A 114 -15.02 0.85 17.22
CA ASN A 114 -14.60 -0.05 18.29
C ASN A 114 -13.07 -0.18 18.36
N PHE A 115 -12.39 -0.07 17.21
CA PHE A 115 -10.96 -0.36 17.10
C PHE A 115 -10.10 0.86 16.74
N GLY A 116 -10.71 2.03 16.52
CA GLY A 116 -9.97 3.22 16.13
C GLY A 116 -9.43 3.13 14.69
N PHE A 117 -8.22 3.64 14.49
CA PHE A 117 -7.51 3.56 13.20
C PHE A 117 -6.65 2.31 13.11
N PRO A 118 -6.37 1.80 11.90
CA PRO A 118 -5.28 0.86 11.71
C PRO A 118 -3.96 1.49 12.17
N LEU A 119 -3.05 0.69 12.74
CA LEU A 119 -1.68 1.13 13.00
C LEU A 119 -1.00 1.53 11.69
N GLY A 120 -0.30 2.68 11.67
CA GLY A 120 0.64 3.05 10.60
C GLY A 120 1.65 1.94 10.35
N ARG A 121 1.86 1.60 9.08
CA ARG A 121 2.59 0.39 8.67
C ARG A 121 3.27 0.53 7.31
N LYS A 122 4.32 -0.25 7.10
CA LYS A 122 5.04 -0.43 5.83
C LYS A 122 4.84 -1.87 5.34
N CYS A 123 5.13 -2.12 4.07
CA CYS A 123 5.27 -3.47 3.51
C CYS A 123 4.01 -4.36 3.67
N HIS A 124 2.85 -3.73 3.86
CA HIS A 124 1.54 -4.37 3.76
C HIS A 124 1.21 -4.55 2.27
N SER A 125 0.30 -5.46 1.97
CA SER A 125 -0.31 -5.51 0.64
C SER A 125 -1.68 -4.85 0.66
N LEU A 126 -2.19 -4.56 -0.53
CA LEU A 126 -3.48 -3.91 -0.72
C LEU A 126 -4.24 -4.58 -1.86
N VAL A 127 -5.54 -4.78 -1.68
CA VAL A 127 -6.48 -5.11 -2.76
C VAL A 127 -7.65 -4.13 -2.77
N GLN A 128 -8.24 -3.92 -3.94
CA GLN A 128 -9.43 -3.09 -4.10
C GLN A 128 -10.59 -3.95 -4.62
N LEU A 129 -11.75 -3.84 -3.99
CA LEU A 129 -13.02 -4.37 -4.45
C LEU A 129 -14.02 -3.22 -4.52
N ASP A 130 -14.42 -2.84 -5.74
CA ASP A 130 -15.29 -1.70 -5.98
C ASP A 130 -14.71 -0.41 -5.36
N ASP A 131 -15.47 0.25 -4.48
CA ASP A 131 -15.06 1.47 -3.76
C ASP A 131 -14.40 1.18 -2.41
N ASP A 132 -14.20 -0.09 -2.07
CA ASP A 132 -13.56 -0.52 -0.84
C ASP A 132 -12.12 -1.00 -1.11
N VAL A 133 -11.22 -0.57 -0.23
CA VAL A 133 -9.80 -0.91 -0.23
C VAL A 133 -9.49 -1.73 1.01
N TYR A 134 -8.65 -2.75 0.88
CA TYR A 134 -8.30 -3.65 1.97
C TYR A 134 -6.79 -3.67 2.17
N ILE A 135 -6.31 -3.14 3.29
CA ILE A 135 -4.91 -3.27 3.70
C ILE A 135 -4.73 -4.56 4.50
N ILE A 136 -3.68 -5.29 4.20
CA ILE A 136 -3.48 -6.66 4.68
C ILE A 136 -2.06 -6.80 5.25
N GLY A 137 -1.99 -7.16 6.54
CA GLY A 137 -0.73 -7.40 7.23
C GLY A 137 0.22 -6.20 7.21
N GLY A 138 1.52 -6.47 7.00
CA GLY A 138 2.59 -5.47 7.02
C GLY A 138 3.34 -5.46 8.35
N CYS A 139 4.17 -4.43 8.53
CA CYS A 139 4.95 -4.26 9.74
C CYS A 139 5.02 -2.80 10.18
N ARG A 140 5.24 -2.58 11.48
CA ARG A 140 5.56 -1.30 12.08
C ARG A 140 6.89 -1.42 12.80
N ASP A 141 7.77 -0.44 12.62
CA ASP A 141 9.02 -0.38 13.36
C ASP A 141 8.71 0.03 14.80
N ASN A 142 9.09 -0.82 15.76
CA ASN A 142 9.02 -0.54 17.20
C ASN A 142 10.44 -0.34 17.73
N LEU A 143 10.65 0.80 18.37
CA LEU A 143 11.87 1.07 19.11
C LEU A 143 11.74 0.41 20.48
N GLU A 144 12.43 -0.72 20.68
CA GLU A 144 12.57 -1.31 22.00
C GLU A 144 13.96 -0.95 22.56
N GLN A 145 14.00 -0.49 23.81
CA GLN A 145 15.24 -0.42 24.56
C GLN A 145 15.57 -1.83 25.06
N GLN A 146 16.68 -2.40 24.58
CA GLN A 146 17.18 -3.63 25.19
C GLN A 146 17.98 -3.27 26.44
N LEU A 147 17.56 -3.77 27.60
CA LEU A 147 18.34 -3.72 28.84
C LEU A 147 19.50 -4.74 28.74
N GLN A 148 20.54 -4.43 27.97
CA GLN A 148 21.78 -5.20 28.02
C GLN A 148 22.88 -4.36 28.66
N HIS A 149 23.10 -4.62 29.96
CA HIS A 149 24.11 -4.03 30.84
C HIS A 149 23.91 -2.54 31.22
N PRO A 150 24.16 -2.16 32.49
CA PRO A 150 23.91 -0.81 33.02
C PRO A 150 24.74 0.32 32.36
N HIS A 151 25.63 0.00 31.42
CA HIS A 151 26.53 0.97 30.77
C HIS A 151 26.47 0.99 29.23
N HIS A 152 25.64 0.16 28.57
CA HIS A 152 25.49 0.16 27.10
C HIS A 152 24.03 -0.04 26.66
N HIS A 153 23.29 1.06 26.54
CA HIS A 153 21.94 1.02 25.95
C HIS A 153 22.05 1.03 24.42
N GLN A 154 21.92 -0.13 23.77
CA GLN A 154 21.74 -0.20 22.33
C GLN A 154 20.24 -0.20 22.01
N LEU A 155 19.78 0.79 21.24
CA LEU A 155 18.43 0.78 20.68
C LEU A 155 18.39 -0.31 19.61
N ILE A 156 17.55 -1.32 19.82
CA ILE A 156 17.27 -2.34 18.80
C ILE A 156 15.90 -2.03 18.24
N THR A 157 15.84 -1.90 16.91
CA THR A 157 14.57 -1.80 16.21
C THR A 157 14.05 -3.22 16.01
N LYS A 158 12.87 -3.52 16.56
CA LYS A 158 12.13 -4.73 16.21
C LYS A 158 10.96 -4.37 15.31
N GLN A 159 10.55 -5.30 14.47
CA GLN A 159 9.36 -5.15 13.68
C GLN A 159 8.18 -5.76 14.40
N GLN A 160 7.15 -4.95 14.66
CA GLN A 160 5.84 -5.47 15.01
C GLN A 160 5.15 -5.94 13.74
N LEU A 161 5.03 -7.27 13.60
CA LEU A 161 4.34 -7.87 12.47
C LEU A 161 2.83 -7.79 12.66
N LEU A 162 2.13 -7.51 11.58
CA LEU A 162 0.69 -7.33 11.56
C LEU A 162 0.06 -8.46 10.75
N ASN A 163 -1.06 -8.97 11.24
CA ASN A 163 -1.89 -9.96 10.55
C ASN A 163 -3.33 -9.48 10.37
N ASP A 164 -3.64 -8.26 10.78
CA ASP A 164 -4.98 -7.71 10.68
C ASP A 164 -5.34 -7.32 9.23
N VAL A 165 -6.64 -7.29 8.98
CA VAL A 165 -7.21 -6.81 7.72
C VAL A 165 -8.17 -5.67 8.02
N TRP A 166 -7.95 -4.56 7.33
CA TRP A 166 -8.78 -3.37 7.46
C TRP A 166 -9.37 -2.99 6.12
N ARG A 167 -10.64 -2.58 6.14
CA ARG A 167 -11.35 -2.01 5.02
C ARG A 167 -11.38 -0.49 5.13
N PHE A 168 -11.10 0.19 4.04
CA PHE A 168 -11.29 1.62 3.84
C PHE A 168 -12.28 1.87 2.72
N ASN A 169 -13.30 2.68 2.96
CA ASN A 169 -14.24 3.07 1.91
C ASN A 169 -13.80 4.40 1.28
N LEU A 170 -13.57 4.40 -0.03
CA LEU A 170 -13.04 5.56 -0.77
C LEU A 170 -14.03 6.73 -0.88
N ASN A 171 -15.33 6.45 -0.76
CA ASN A 171 -16.37 7.48 -0.89
C ASN A 171 -16.58 8.29 0.39
N ASN A 172 -16.50 7.64 1.56
CA ASN A 172 -16.75 8.29 2.85
C ASN A 172 -15.52 8.35 3.78
N LEU A 173 -14.37 7.87 3.30
CA LEU A 173 -13.08 7.87 4.00
C LEU A 173 -13.11 7.20 5.37
N LYS A 174 -13.90 6.13 5.51
CA LYS A 174 -14.10 5.42 6.77
C LYS A 174 -13.36 4.10 6.83
N TRP A 175 -12.68 3.88 7.94
CA TRP A 175 -12.05 2.61 8.30
C TRP A 175 -13.02 1.66 9.00
N LYS A 176 -12.86 0.37 8.73
CA LYS A 176 -13.52 -0.73 9.44
C LYS A 176 -12.54 -1.88 9.62
N LYS A 177 -12.32 -2.33 10.86
CA LYS A 177 -11.54 -3.55 11.10
C LYS A 177 -12.39 -4.76 10.74
N LEU A 178 -11.84 -5.69 9.95
CA LEU A 178 -12.52 -6.95 9.68
C LEU A 178 -12.32 -7.93 10.84
N LYS A 179 -13.24 -8.89 10.98
CA LYS A 179 -13.09 -9.99 11.95
C LYS A 179 -11.99 -10.97 11.53
N THR A 180 -11.68 -10.99 10.24
CA THR A 180 -10.67 -11.85 9.64
C THR A 180 -9.27 -11.30 9.89
N ASN A 181 -8.35 -12.18 10.27
CA ASN A 181 -6.92 -11.93 10.31
C ASN A 181 -6.20 -13.02 9.49
N LEU A 182 -5.00 -12.73 9.03
CA LEU A 182 -4.12 -13.75 8.47
C LEU A 182 -3.73 -14.75 9.57
N PRO A 183 -3.77 -16.06 9.29
CA PRO A 183 -3.23 -17.07 10.20
C PRO A 183 -1.77 -16.81 10.61
N ILE A 184 -0.97 -16.30 9.68
CA ILE A 184 0.45 -15.98 9.88
C ILE A 184 0.65 -14.49 9.59
N PRO A 185 1.12 -13.68 10.56
CA PRO A 185 1.55 -12.30 10.34
C PRO A 185 2.67 -12.25 9.30
N VAL A 186 2.52 -11.39 8.29
CA VAL A 186 3.46 -11.30 7.19
C VAL A 186 3.63 -9.86 6.70
N TYR A 187 4.84 -9.53 6.28
CA TYR A 187 5.18 -8.28 5.57
C TYR A 187 6.03 -8.59 4.33
N PHE A 188 6.19 -7.64 3.41
CA PHE A 188 6.82 -7.87 2.10
C PHE A 188 6.16 -9.00 1.28
N HIS A 189 4.89 -9.28 1.54
CA HIS A 189 4.11 -10.26 0.79
C HIS A 189 3.40 -9.59 -0.39
N SER A 190 2.85 -10.41 -1.29
CA SER A 190 1.95 -9.95 -2.34
C SER A 190 0.55 -10.49 -2.10
N SER A 191 -0.48 -9.74 -2.54
CA SER A 191 -1.86 -10.19 -2.50
C SER A 191 -2.57 -9.97 -3.83
N THR A 192 -3.56 -10.82 -4.11
CA THR A 192 -4.47 -10.64 -5.24
C THR A 192 -5.90 -11.00 -4.87
N LEU A 193 -6.86 -10.40 -5.57
CA LEU A 193 -8.29 -10.59 -5.35
C LEU A 193 -8.92 -11.30 -6.55
N THR A 194 -9.68 -12.36 -6.29
CA THR A 194 -10.50 -13.01 -7.32
C THR A 194 -11.81 -12.27 -7.54
N LYS A 195 -12.43 -12.48 -8.71
CA LYS A 195 -13.75 -11.93 -9.03
C LYS A 195 -14.84 -12.31 -8.02
N ASP A 196 -14.73 -13.51 -7.43
CA ASP A 196 -15.67 -14.01 -6.42
C ASP A 196 -15.44 -13.42 -5.02
N GLY A 197 -14.39 -12.62 -4.82
CA GLY A 197 -14.10 -11.96 -3.54
C GLY A 197 -13.16 -12.74 -2.62
N CYS A 198 -12.40 -13.72 -3.15
CA CYS A 198 -11.36 -14.41 -2.40
C CYS A 198 -10.03 -13.67 -2.54
N VAL A 199 -9.39 -13.36 -1.43
CA VAL A 199 -8.05 -12.79 -1.38
C VAL A 199 -7.05 -13.90 -1.18
N TYR A 200 -6.01 -13.92 -2.01
CA TYR A 200 -4.83 -14.76 -1.85
C TYR A 200 -3.66 -13.89 -1.42
N VAL A 201 -2.92 -14.34 -0.41
CA VAL A 201 -1.72 -13.69 0.13
C VAL A 201 -0.57 -14.68 0.01
N PHE A 202 0.50 -14.29 -0.68
CA PHE A 202 1.63 -15.18 -0.96
C PHE A 202 2.95 -14.61 -0.50
N GLY A 203 3.71 -15.46 0.19
CA GLY A 203 5.08 -15.23 0.62
C GLY A 203 5.22 -14.17 1.72
N GLY A 204 6.31 -13.42 1.67
CA GLY A 204 6.66 -12.40 2.66
C GLY A 204 7.73 -12.84 3.65
N CYS A 205 7.82 -12.12 4.76
CA CYS A 205 8.67 -12.40 5.91
C CYS A 205 7.85 -12.55 7.18
N VAL A 206 8.37 -13.34 8.12
CA VAL A 206 7.70 -13.72 9.37
C VAL A 206 8.51 -13.41 10.63
N ASP A 207 9.71 -12.85 10.49
CA ASP A 207 10.56 -12.53 11.65
C ASP A 207 10.43 -11.07 12.07
N GLU A 208 10.43 -10.87 13.38
CA GLU A 208 10.48 -9.55 14.02
C GLU A 208 11.88 -8.92 13.96
N ASP A 209 12.93 -9.72 13.78
CA ASP A 209 14.30 -9.23 13.62
C ASP A 209 14.50 -8.68 12.19
N PRO A 210 14.75 -7.36 12.04
CA PRO A 210 15.00 -6.76 10.73
C PRO A 210 16.23 -7.32 10.01
N LEU A 211 17.15 -7.98 10.73
CA LEU A 211 18.38 -8.56 10.17
C LEU A 211 18.18 -10.00 9.65
N SER A 212 17.26 -10.76 10.24
CA SER A 212 17.03 -12.17 9.88
C SER A 212 16.20 -12.33 8.61
N GLN A 213 15.10 -11.55 8.48
CA GLN A 213 14.19 -11.52 7.32
C GLN A 213 13.92 -12.88 6.65
N THR A 214 13.62 -13.94 7.42
CA THR A 214 13.28 -15.26 6.88
C THR A 214 12.11 -15.13 5.92
N ARG A 215 12.36 -15.48 4.65
CA ARG A 215 11.36 -15.45 3.59
C ARG A 215 10.55 -16.74 3.64
N VAL A 216 9.24 -16.61 3.47
CA VAL A 216 8.34 -17.74 3.37
C VAL A 216 7.74 -17.84 1.97
N ASN A 217 7.33 -19.05 1.59
CA ASN A 217 6.57 -19.34 0.36
C ASN A 217 5.12 -19.77 0.69
N CYS A 218 4.60 -19.35 1.84
CA CYS A 218 3.27 -19.71 2.30
C CYS A 218 2.18 -19.01 1.47
N LEU A 219 1.12 -19.74 1.13
CA LEU A 219 -0.10 -19.21 0.55
C LEU A 219 -1.21 -19.20 1.61
N GLN A 220 -1.72 -18.02 1.91
CA GLN A 220 -2.88 -17.80 2.80
C GLN A 220 -4.05 -17.28 1.97
N LYS A 221 -5.29 -17.58 2.36
CA LYS A 221 -6.47 -17.02 1.69
C LYS A 221 -7.60 -16.72 2.65
N PHE A 222 -8.43 -15.75 2.30
CA PHE A 222 -9.66 -15.44 3.02
C PHE A 222 -10.70 -14.80 2.10
N TRP A 223 -11.96 -14.81 2.52
CA TRP A 223 -13.07 -14.26 1.74
C TRP A 223 -13.48 -12.89 2.27
N LEU A 224 -13.65 -11.90 1.37
CA LEU A 224 -14.21 -10.59 1.69
C LEU A 224 -15.75 -10.59 1.71
N LYS A 225 -16.34 -11.47 0.90
CA LYS A 225 -17.77 -11.75 0.84
C LYS A 225 -17.99 -13.25 0.68
N PRO A 226 -19.14 -13.80 1.09
CA PRO A 226 -19.46 -15.20 0.83
C PRO A 226 -19.32 -15.53 -0.66
N PRO A 227 -18.70 -16.67 -1.03
CA PRO A 227 -18.62 -17.10 -2.42
C PRO A 227 -19.99 -17.24 -3.06
N SER A 228 -20.08 -16.97 -4.36
CA SER A 228 -21.29 -17.24 -5.12
C SER A 228 -21.55 -18.75 -5.20
N LEU A 229 -22.81 -19.18 -5.37
CA LEU A 229 -23.13 -20.60 -5.56
C LEU A 229 -22.40 -21.22 -6.78
N ARG A 230 -22.10 -20.41 -7.81
CA ARG A 230 -21.33 -20.84 -8.99
C ARG A 230 -19.91 -21.30 -8.65
N TYR A 231 -19.35 -20.83 -7.54
CA TYR A 231 -18.03 -21.27 -7.09
C TYR A 231 -18.03 -22.73 -6.64
N PHE A 232 -19.18 -23.27 -6.22
CA PHE A 232 -19.34 -24.65 -5.74
C PHE A 232 -19.96 -25.61 -6.77
N ALA A 233 -20.33 -25.09 -7.93
CA ALA A 233 -20.98 -25.84 -9.01
C ALA A 233 -19.97 -26.42 -10.01
#